data_AF-A0A4U7B4E6-F1
#
_entry.id   AF-A0A4U7B4E6-F1
#
_cell.length_a   1.000
_cell.length_b   1.000
_cell.length_c   1.000
_cell.angle_alpha   90.00
_cell.angle_beta   90.00
_cell.angle_gamma   90.00
#
_symmetry.space_group_name_H-M   'P 1'
#
loop_
_entity.id
_entity.type
_entity.pdbx_description
1 polymer ?
#
loop_
_entity_poly.entity_id
_entity_poly.type
_entity_poly.pdbx_seq_one_letter_code
_entity_poly.pdbx_strand_id
1 'polypeptide(L)'
;MTVTTRSKRSQSPSSLNVQDTPHQEKRREMLHNGKSFEQLPREIRDQIYHESLVSSSCIDVKKLKAHQEYHDFEIQGYYNPDSGALARSLAGLNMSLLKTSRRIADEAAAVFYSKNKFAFHGHKDWSVVVDWLRSIGEKNRRHLTNIEIDVRQQNRVYQYSDGTREDYSGKRIHPRHPLLRSPKDDGTWPVGEVDDVDVDKEEIFSALTECSHGSKLNLHVRYVGGGLPGCFEDPEDENEANEDYYFSMDLPNLMEAWRANYSNPERRQVEVLWYFWGPIRDDDRTVLDIVGDQLRENGFEILGETRAEDVVESLVSPGNWFTQRTLKVNAKRRPLSGPIIHSEPNVYNTSRALADIREEKQFNIDHGFEALNEYL
;
A
#
# COMPACT_ATOMS: atom_id res chain seq x y z
N MET A 1 13.17 34.21 1.77
CA MET A 1 14.27 34.72 2.62
C MET A 1 15.51 33.89 2.36
N THR A 2 16.53 34.52 1.79
CA THR A 2 17.70 33.87 1.20
C THR A 2 18.84 33.95 2.21
N VAL A 3 19.25 32.82 2.76
CA VAL A 3 20.36 32.75 3.72
C VAL A 3 21.62 32.33 2.98
N THR A 4 22.51 33.30 2.76
CA THR A 4 23.82 33.13 2.14
C THR A 4 24.83 32.80 3.24
N THR A 5 25.34 31.57 3.28
CA THR A 5 26.42 31.20 4.22
C THR A 5 27.79 31.29 3.55
N ARG A 6 28.64 32.11 4.18
CA ARG A 6 29.99 32.53 3.76
C ARG A 6 31.00 31.43 4.07
N SER A 7 31.63 30.88 3.04
CA SER A 7 32.72 29.88 3.14
C SER A 7 34.00 30.50 3.75
N LYS A 8 34.50 29.91 4.84
CA LYS A 8 35.83 30.20 5.40
C LYS A 8 36.85 29.23 4.81
N ARG A 9 37.77 29.78 4.03
CA ARG A 9 38.93 29.11 3.43
C ARG A 9 39.96 28.83 4.54
N SER A 10 40.12 27.58 4.96
CA SER A 10 41.22 27.20 5.86
C SER A 10 42.50 27.02 5.07
N GLN A 11 43.58 27.61 5.57
CA GLN A 11 44.93 27.53 5.03
C GLN A 11 45.46 26.09 5.11
N SER A 12 46.17 25.71 4.05
CA SER A 12 46.89 24.46 3.88
C SER A 12 48.01 24.32 4.92
N PRO A 13 48.15 23.19 5.62
CA PRO A 13 49.38 22.88 6.34
C PRO A 13 50.46 22.48 5.34
N SER A 14 51.60 23.15 5.46
CA SER A 14 52.89 22.83 4.90
C SER A 14 53.22 21.33 4.96
N SER A 15 53.53 20.78 3.78
CA SER A 15 54.05 19.43 3.56
C SER A 15 55.41 19.25 4.24
N LEU A 16 55.40 18.60 5.40
CA LEU A 16 56.59 17.99 6.00
C LEU A 16 56.91 16.71 5.21
N ASN A 17 58.00 16.76 4.44
CA ASN A 17 58.63 15.60 3.82
C ASN A 17 59.19 14.70 4.92
N VAL A 18 58.36 13.77 5.41
CA VAL A 18 58.81 12.66 6.25
C VAL A 18 59.41 11.61 5.32
N GLN A 19 60.72 11.40 5.41
CA GLN A 19 61.39 10.33 4.70
C GLN A 19 60.84 8.99 5.20
N ASP A 20 60.17 8.28 4.28
CA ASP A 20 59.64 6.93 4.51
C ASP A 20 60.79 5.98 4.88
N THR A 21 60.82 5.58 6.15
CA THR A 21 61.75 4.55 6.62
C THR A 21 61.39 3.19 6.01
N PRO A 22 62.37 2.33 5.63
CA PRO A 22 62.13 1.02 4.97
C PRO A 22 61.23 0.04 5.75
N HIS A 23 60.98 0.30 7.04
CA HIS A 23 60.05 -0.48 7.85
C HIS A 23 58.57 -0.20 7.58
N GLN A 24 58.21 0.93 6.95
CA GLN A 24 56.83 1.23 6.55
C GLN A 24 56.43 0.52 5.25
N GLU A 25 57.36 0.30 4.32
CA GLU A 25 57.11 -0.50 3.10
C GLU A 25 56.79 -1.96 3.43
N LYS A 26 57.55 -2.59 4.35
CA LYS A 26 57.25 -3.96 4.80
C LYS A 26 55.91 -4.11 5.52
N ARG A 27 55.45 -3.08 6.24
CA ARG A 27 54.10 -3.06 6.85
C ARG A 27 53.00 -2.87 5.79
N ARG A 28 53.24 -2.09 4.74
CA ARG A 28 52.33 -1.95 3.59
C ARG A 28 52.24 -3.25 2.78
N GLU A 29 53.34 -3.97 2.58
CA GLU A 29 53.34 -5.27 1.90
C GLU A 29 52.65 -6.37 2.72
N MET A 30 52.82 -6.40 4.06
CA MET A 30 52.11 -7.35 4.91
C MET A 30 50.60 -7.08 5.03
N LEU A 31 50.15 -5.82 4.91
CA LEU A 31 48.73 -5.47 4.85
C LEU A 31 48.08 -5.85 3.52
N HIS A 32 48.85 -6.09 2.46
CA HIS A 32 48.35 -6.51 1.15
C HIS A 32 48.28 -8.02 0.92
N ASN A 33 48.68 -8.83 1.91
CA ASN A 33 48.43 -10.27 1.89
C ASN A 33 47.05 -10.65 2.49
N GLY A 34 46.24 -9.66 2.85
CA GLY A 34 44.84 -9.87 3.20
C GLY A 34 44.07 -10.29 1.94
N LYS A 35 43.38 -11.43 2.02
CA LYS A 35 42.45 -11.85 0.95
C LYS A 35 41.48 -10.71 0.65
N SER A 36 41.37 -10.32 -0.61
CA SER A 36 40.37 -9.32 -1.01
C SER A 36 38.97 -9.87 -0.75
N PHE A 37 37.98 -9.00 -0.56
CA PHE A 37 36.59 -9.42 -0.32
C PHE A 37 36.09 -10.39 -1.40
N GLU A 38 36.48 -10.18 -2.66
CA GLU A 38 36.13 -11.05 -3.80
C GLU A 38 36.76 -12.45 -3.74
N GLN A 39 37.84 -12.62 -2.98
CA GLN A 39 38.54 -13.90 -2.77
C GLN A 39 37.93 -14.72 -1.62
N LEU A 40 36.99 -14.17 -0.84
CA LEU A 40 36.25 -14.93 0.15
C LEU A 40 35.37 -15.99 -0.55
N PRO A 41 35.08 -17.15 0.07
CA PRO A 41 34.07 -18.08 -0.44
C PRO A 41 32.70 -17.40 -0.62
N ARG A 42 31.88 -17.92 -1.54
CA ARG A 42 30.59 -17.30 -1.88
C ARG A 42 29.66 -17.23 -0.67
N GLU A 43 29.68 -18.28 0.14
CA GLU A 43 28.88 -18.45 1.35
C GLU A 43 29.20 -17.36 2.39
N ILE A 44 30.48 -17.06 2.56
CA ILE A 44 30.94 -16.00 3.48
C ILE A 44 30.53 -14.62 2.95
N ARG A 45 30.63 -14.38 1.64
CA ARG A 45 30.15 -13.12 1.04
C ARG A 45 28.65 -12.95 1.21
N ASP A 46 27.86 -14.01 0.96
CA ASP A 46 26.41 -13.97 1.12
C ASP A 46 26.00 -13.73 2.57
N GLN A 47 26.71 -14.30 3.55
CA GLN A 47 26.50 -13.98 4.96
C GLN A 47 26.78 -12.49 5.25
N ILE A 48 27.89 -11.96 4.75
CA ILE A 48 28.22 -10.53 4.92
C ILE A 48 27.16 -9.64 4.25
N TYR A 49 26.71 -9.97 3.04
CA TYR A 49 25.62 -9.24 2.38
C TYR A 49 24.34 -9.31 3.20
N HIS A 50 24.01 -10.48 3.75
CA HIS A 50 22.82 -10.65 4.57
C HIS A 50 22.85 -9.75 5.81
N GLU A 51 23.93 -9.84 6.60
CA GLU A 51 24.11 -9.03 7.82
C GLU A 51 24.19 -7.52 7.53
N SER A 52 24.65 -7.14 6.34
CA SER A 52 24.87 -5.73 5.97
C SER A 52 23.69 -5.07 5.26
N LEU A 53 22.82 -5.84 4.59
CA LEU A 53 21.82 -5.30 3.65
C LEU A 53 20.40 -5.74 3.94
N VAL A 54 20.18 -6.69 4.85
CA VAL A 54 18.84 -7.17 5.18
C VAL A 54 18.36 -6.46 6.44
N SER A 55 17.29 -5.70 6.27
CA SER A 55 16.60 -5.03 7.37
C SER A 55 15.74 -6.03 8.14
N SER A 56 15.65 -5.85 9.46
CA SER A 56 14.73 -6.59 10.32
C SER A 56 13.27 -6.14 10.14
N SER A 57 13.04 -4.99 9.49
CA SER A 57 11.72 -4.43 9.22
C SER A 57 11.54 -4.17 7.71
N CYS A 58 10.31 -3.82 7.31
CA CYS A 58 10.06 -3.35 5.96
C CYS A 58 10.90 -2.11 5.64
N ILE A 59 11.33 -2.00 4.38
CA ILE A 59 11.95 -0.78 3.83
C ILE A 59 10.83 0.10 3.29
N ASP A 60 10.54 1.21 3.98
CA ASP A 60 9.51 2.16 3.59
C ASP A 60 10.02 2.99 2.40
N VAL A 61 9.71 2.56 1.18
CA VAL A 61 10.11 3.23 -0.07
C VAL A 61 9.41 4.57 -0.19
N LYS A 62 8.11 4.57 0.07
CA LYS A 62 7.25 5.75 0.15
C LYS A 62 6.25 5.55 1.28
N LYS A 63 6.08 6.57 2.10
CA LYS A 63 5.20 6.52 3.26
C LYS A 63 4.50 7.86 3.41
N LEU A 64 3.19 7.81 3.57
CA LEU A 64 2.44 8.92 4.11
C LEU A 64 2.29 8.73 5.63
N LYS A 65 2.59 9.79 6.37
CA LYS A 65 2.29 9.89 7.78
C LYS A 65 0.84 10.33 7.93
N ALA A 66 0.05 9.53 8.62
CA ALA A 66 -1.28 9.92 9.03
C ALA A 66 -1.16 11.00 10.13
N HIS A 67 -1.95 12.04 9.98
CA HIS A 67 -2.17 13.10 10.95
C HIS A 67 -3.68 13.13 11.18
N GLN A 68 -4.09 13.18 12.44
CA GLN A 68 -5.48 13.37 12.79
C GLN A 68 -5.58 14.65 13.57
N GLU A 69 -6.53 15.48 13.18
CA GLU A 69 -6.81 16.76 13.81
C GLU A 69 -8.30 16.81 14.12
N TYR A 70 -8.65 17.34 15.30
CA TYR A 70 -10.05 17.57 15.65
C TYR A 70 -10.42 18.99 15.20
N HIS A 71 -11.32 19.10 14.22
CA HIS A 71 -11.75 20.36 13.62
C HIS A 71 -13.25 20.31 13.32
N ASP A 72 -13.98 21.40 13.58
CA ASP A 72 -15.45 21.50 13.38
C ASP A 72 -16.24 20.34 13.99
N PHE A 73 -15.85 19.92 15.20
CA PHE A 73 -16.45 18.80 15.94
C PHE A 73 -16.23 17.40 15.32
N GLU A 74 -15.38 17.30 14.29
CA GLU A 74 -15.07 16.06 13.60
C GLU A 74 -13.57 15.73 13.65
N ILE A 75 -13.23 14.44 13.59
CA ILE A 75 -11.83 14.00 13.41
C ILE A 75 -11.52 13.98 11.92
N GLN A 76 -10.61 14.86 11.50
CA GLN A 76 -10.14 14.93 10.12
C GLN A 76 -8.78 14.26 9.98
N GLY A 77 -8.71 13.29 9.06
CA GLY A 77 -7.49 12.54 8.76
C GLY A 77 -6.74 13.11 7.55
N TYR A 78 -5.55 13.65 7.78
CA TYR A 78 -4.63 14.14 6.75
C TYR A 78 -3.45 13.19 6.56
N TYR A 79 -2.91 13.13 5.34
CA TYR A 79 -1.82 12.22 5.00
C TYR A 79 -0.70 12.99 4.30
N ASN A 80 0.39 13.20 5.02
CA ASN A 80 1.53 13.98 4.53
C ASN A 80 2.70 13.07 4.20
N PRO A 81 3.47 13.33 3.12
CA PRO A 81 4.67 12.55 2.83
C PRO A 81 5.67 12.56 4.00
N ASP A 82 6.08 11.38 4.46
CA ASP A 82 7.16 11.24 5.44
C ASP A 82 8.51 11.16 4.71
N SER A 83 9.09 12.33 4.47
CA SER A 83 10.37 12.45 3.74
C SER A 83 11.54 11.73 4.43
N GLY A 84 11.41 11.40 5.73
CA GLY A 84 12.44 10.70 6.49
C GLY A 84 12.28 9.18 6.53
N ALA A 85 11.13 8.63 6.10
CA ALA A 85 10.82 7.21 6.25
C ALA A 85 11.88 6.31 5.61
N LEU A 86 12.21 6.53 4.34
CA LEU A 86 13.22 5.75 3.62
C LEU A 86 14.60 5.83 4.29
N ALA A 87 15.03 7.02 4.70
CA ALA A 87 16.32 7.22 5.35
C ALA A 87 16.39 6.47 6.69
N ARG A 88 15.30 6.44 7.47
CA ARG A 88 15.21 5.67 8.71
C ARG A 88 15.18 4.17 8.45
N SER A 89 14.44 3.70 7.45
CA SER A 89 14.39 2.28 7.08
C SER A 89 15.71 1.72 6.56
N LEU A 90 16.54 2.57 5.95
CA LEU A 90 17.88 2.19 5.47
C LEU A 90 18.97 2.46 6.53
N ALA A 91 18.63 3.01 7.69
CA ALA A 91 19.60 3.32 8.73
C ALA A 91 20.26 2.03 9.23
N GLY A 92 21.59 2.02 9.24
CA GLY A 92 22.38 0.85 9.63
C GLY A 92 22.68 -0.13 8.47
N LEU A 93 22.01 -0.02 7.33
CA LEU A 93 22.33 -0.84 6.16
C LEU A 93 23.54 -0.27 5.41
N ASN A 94 24.45 -1.16 4.99
CA ASN A 94 25.63 -0.77 4.25
C ASN A 94 25.36 -0.63 2.74
N MET A 95 24.61 0.42 2.38
CA MET A 95 24.24 0.72 0.99
C MET A 95 25.43 1.01 0.08
N SER A 96 26.64 1.19 0.64
CA SER A 96 27.86 1.37 -0.14
C SER A 96 28.20 0.13 -0.97
N LEU A 97 27.84 -1.08 -0.50
CA LEU A 97 28.08 -2.35 -1.19
C LEU A 97 27.44 -2.40 -2.57
N LEU A 98 26.27 -1.76 -2.74
CA LEU A 98 25.56 -1.64 -4.02
C LEU A 98 26.26 -0.73 -5.03
N LYS A 99 27.31 0.00 -4.62
CA LYS A 99 28.05 0.98 -5.43
C LYS A 99 29.53 0.63 -5.59
N THR A 100 29.93 -0.60 -5.23
CA THR A 100 31.33 -1.06 -5.27
C THR A 100 31.71 -1.63 -6.65
N SER A 101 32.50 -2.71 -6.70
CA SER A 101 32.83 -3.38 -7.96
C SER A 101 31.56 -3.98 -8.57
N ARG A 102 31.52 -4.11 -9.90
CA ARG A 102 30.36 -4.66 -10.63
C ARG A 102 29.92 -6.01 -10.05
N ARG A 103 30.88 -6.88 -9.73
CA ARG A 103 30.59 -8.20 -9.15
C ARG A 103 29.92 -8.05 -7.78
N ILE A 104 30.53 -7.31 -6.86
CA ILE A 104 30.00 -7.14 -5.50
C ILE A 104 28.63 -6.47 -5.54
N ALA A 105 28.47 -5.41 -6.32
CA ALA A 105 27.20 -4.70 -6.48
C ALA A 105 26.08 -5.63 -7.00
N ASP A 106 26.39 -6.50 -7.96
CA ASP A 106 25.44 -7.46 -8.53
C ASP A 106 25.01 -8.52 -7.50
N GLU A 107 25.96 -9.07 -6.74
CA GLU A 107 25.69 -10.04 -5.69
C GLU A 107 24.90 -9.41 -4.53
N ALA A 108 25.32 -8.22 -4.10
CA ALA A 108 24.69 -7.43 -3.05
C ALA A 108 23.26 -7.02 -3.41
N ALA A 109 23.02 -6.59 -4.66
CA ALA A 109 21.69 -6.23 -5.13
C ALA A 109 20.75 -7.45 -5.11
N ALA A 110 21.23 -8.63 -5.53
CA ALA A 110 20.44 -9.84 -5.46
C ALA A 110 19.99 -10.16 -4.03
N VAL A 111 20.87 -10.04 -3.03
CA VAL A 111 20.51 -10.22 -1.61
C VAL A 111 19.56 -9.12 -1.14
N PHE A 112 19.89 -7.85 -1.39
CA PHE A 112 19.11 -6.70 -0.96
C PHE A 112 17.65 -6.78 -1.46
N TYR A 113 17.44 -7.02 -2.75
CA TYR A 113 16.08 -7.06 -3.31
C TYR A 113 15.32 -8.37 -2.98
N SER A 114 16.00 -9.50 -2.78
CA SER A 114 15.34 -10.79 -2.54
C SER A 114 15.06 -11.11 -1.08
N LYS A 115 15.72 -10.42 -0.14
CA LYS A 115 15.58 -10.69 1.30
C LYS A 115 14.84 -9.59 2.05
N ASN A 116 14.73 -8.39 1.49
CA ASN A 116 13.96 -7.31 2.10
C ASN A 116 12.51 -7.29 1.60
N LYS A 117 11.63 -6.73 2.42
CA LYS A 117 10.29 -6.31 2.02
C LYS A 117 10.28 -4.81 1.73
N PHE A 118 9.76 -4.41 0.58
CA PHE A 118 9.66 -3.01 0.18
C PHE A 118 8.22 -2.52 0.31
N ALA A 119 8.01 -1.44 1.07
CA ALA A 119 6.69 -1.00 1.47
C ALA A 119 6.30 0.38 0.93
N PHE A 120 5.03 0.52 0.58
CA PHE A 120 4.37 1.74 0.10
C PHE A 120 3.13 1.99 0.96
N HIS A 121 3.29 2.80 2.01
CA HIS A 121 2.23 3.00 3.01
C HIS A 121 1.47 4.30 2.81
N GLY A 122 0.15 4.25 2.97
CA GLY A 122 -0.78 5.39 2.95
C GLY A 122 -1.14 5.98 1.58
N HIS A 123 -0.51 5.56 0.49
CA HIS A 123 -0.76 6.10 -0.85
C HIS A 123 -2.05 5.53 -1.47
N LYS A 124 -2.96 6.42 -1.94
CA LYS A 124 -4.13 6.02 -2.74
C LYS A 124 -3.76 5.76 -4.21
N ASP A 125 -2.78 6.51 -4.71
CA ASP A 125 -2.25 6.41 -6.06
C ASP A 125 -1.12 5.38 -6.11
N TRP A 126 -1.24 4.37 -6.97
CA TRP A 126 -0.27 3.29 -7.13
C TRP A 126 0.82 3.58 -8.18
N SER A 127 0.73 4.72 -8.88
CA SER A 127 1.76 5.17 -9.82
C SER A 127 3.13 5.26 -9.14
N VAL A 128 3.18 5.65 -7.87
CA VAL A 128 4.42 5.72 -7.08
C VAL A 128 5.13 4.37 -6.94
N VAL A 129 4.37 3.27 -6.96
CA VAL A 129 4.91 1.90 -6.91
C VAL A 129 5.48 1.54 -8.29
N VAL A 130 4.72 1.83 -9.35
CA VAL A 130 5.13 1.59 -10.74
C VAL A 130 6.40 2.37 -11.09
N ASP A 131 6.46 3.65 -10.74
CA ASP A 131 7.61 4.52 -10.96
C ASP A 131 8.86 3.99 -10.26
N TRP A 132 8.71 3.55 -9.01
CA TRP A 132 9.82 2.94 -8.29
C TRP A 132 10.27 1.64 -8.94
N LEU A 133 9.35 0.74 -9.29
CA LEU A 133 9.65 -0.52 -9.98
C LEU A 133 10.40 -0.26 -11.31
N ARG A 134 10.01 0.78 -12.06
CA ARG A 134 10.73 1.22 -13.26
C ARG A 134 12.12 1.75 -12.95
N SER A 135 12.24 2.57 -11.91
CA SER A 135 13.51 3.22 -11.53
C SER A 135 14.62 2.25 -11.11
N ILE A 136 14.28 1.12 -10.47
CA ILE A 136 15.29 0.15 -10.03
C ILE A 136 15.81 -0.74 -11.18
N GLY A 137 15.11 -0.77 -12.32
CA GLY A 137 15.44 -1.53 -13.52
C GLY A 137 15.16 -3.04 -13.43
N GLU A 138 15.02 -3.68 -14.61
CA GLU A 138 14.65 -5.10 -14.74
C GLU A 138 15.56 -6.03 -13.90
N LYS A 139 16.88 -5.78 -13.94
CA LYS A 139 17.88 -6.61 -13.26
C LYS A 139 17.66 -6.69 -11.74
N ASN A 140 17.18 -5.62 -11.13
CA ASN A 140 16.87 -5.61 -9.70
C ASN A 140 15.45 -6.11 -9.45
N ARG A 141 14.49 -5.73 -10.30
CA ARG A 141 13.10 -6.19 -10.22
C ARG A 141 12.98 -7.71 -10.17
N ARG A 142 13.77 -8.45 -10.96
CA ARG A 142 13.74 -9.93 -10.99
C ARG A 142 14.08 -10.58 -9.65
N HIS A 143 14.82 -9.86 -8.79
CA HIS A 143 15.22 -10.34 -7.46
C HIS A 143 14.17 -10.02 -6.40
N LEU A 144 13.20 -9.13 -6.67
CA LEU A 144 12.15 -8.81 -5.69
C LEU A 144 11.35 -10.05 -5.29
N THR A 145 11.11 -10.21 -4.01
CA THR A 145 10.33 -11.33 -3.47
C THR A 145 9.15 -10.86 -2.63
N ASN A 146 9.22 -9.66 -2.03
CA ASN A 146 8.16 -9.17 -1.15
C ASN A 146 7.96 -7.66 -1.34
N ILE A 147 6.74 -7.28 -1.70
CA ILE A 147 6.30 -5.88 -1.77
C ILE A 147 5.05 -5.74 -0.91
N GLU A 148 4.94 -4.63 -0.18
CA GLU A 148 3.79 -4.29 0.62
C GLU A 148 3.19 -2.97 0.13
N ILE A 149 1.88 -2.98 -0.10
CA ILE A 149 1.12 -1.80 -0.49
C ILE A 149 -0.06 -1.63 0.45
N ASP A 150 -0.34 -0.40 0.86
CA ASP A 150 -1.60 -0.08 1.52
C ASP A 150 -2.69 0.17 0.48
N VAL A 151 -3.87 -0.37 0.75
CA VAL A 151 -5.11 -0.10 0.03
C VAL A 151 -6.01 0.63 1.00
N ARG A 152 -6.19 1.92 0.78
CA ARG A 152 -7.14 2.70 1.55
C ARG A 152 -8.55 2.50 1.00
N GLN A 153 -9.54 2.93 1.77
CA GLN A 153 -10.92 3.03 1.31
C GLN A 153 -10.97 3.72 -0.06
N GLN A 154 -11.61 3.05 -1.02
CA GLN A 154 -11.76 3.58 -2.38
C GLN A 154 -12.64 4.84 -2.32
N ASN A 155 -12.50 5.71 -3.33
CA ASN A 155 -13.50 6.78 -3.47
C ASN A 155 -14.82 6.11 -3.86
N ARG A 156 -15.94 6.71 -3.45
CA ARG A 156 -17.27 6.23 -3.77
C ARG A 156 -17.95 7.18 -4.74
N VAL A 157 -18.70 6.60 -5.67
CA VAL A 157 -19.39 7.32 -6.73
C VAL A 157 -20.80 6.77 -6.87
N TYR A 158 -21.75 7.62 -7.22
CA TYR A 158 -23.10 7.19 -7.55
C TYR A 158 -23.12 6.63 -8.98
N GLN A 159 -23.74 5.47 -9.15
CA GLN A 159 -23.93 4.80 -10.43
C GLN A 159 -25.40 4.86 -10.86
N TYR A 160 -25.61 5.23 -12.13
CA TYR A 160 -26.91 5.18 -12.79
C TYR A 160 -27.10 3.88 -13.57
N SER A 161 -28.35 3.60 -13.98
CA SER A 161 -28.74 2.35 -14.62
C SER A 161 -28.10 2.14 -16.00
N ASP A 162 -27.69 3.22 -16.67
CA ASP A 162 -26.98 3.18 -17.94
C ASP A 162 -25.46 2.95 -17.76
N GLY A 163 -24.97 2.88 -16.51
CA GLY A 163 -23.57 2.69 -16.16
C GLY A 163 -22.75 3.97 -16.05
N THR A 164 -23.35 5.13 -16.33
CA THR A 164 -22.73 6.43 -16.03
C THR A 164 -22.55 6.60 -14.53
N ARG A 165 -21.55 7.40 -14.13
CA ARG A 165 -21.17 7.58 -12.73
C ARG A 165 -20.85 9.03 -12.41
N GLU A 166 -21.08 9.39 -11.16
CA GLU A 166 -20.91 10.74 -10.66
C GLU A 166 -20.30 10.75 -9.24
N ASP A 167 -19.40 11.70 -8.97
CA ASP A 167 -18.67 11.84 -7.70
C ASP A 167 -19.26 12.97 -6.88
N TYR A 168 -19.48 12.72 -5.59
CA TYR A 168 -20.03 13.71 -4.66
C TYR A 168 -19.07 14.87 -4.35
N SER A 169 -17.77 14.67 -4.54
CA SER A 169 -16.71 15.61 -4.16
C SER A 169 -16.07 16.37 -5.33
N GLY A 170 -16.59 16.19 -6.56
CA GLY A 170 -16.02 16.77 -7.78
C GLY A 170 -14.66 16.20 -8.19
N LYS A 171 -14.25 15.06 -7.63
CA LYS A 171 -13.02 14.36 -8.02
C LYS A 171 -13.19 13.69 -9.38
N ARG A 172 -12.05 13.43 -10.02
CA ARG A 172 -12.00 12.64 -11.25
C ARG A 172 -12.48 11.22 -10.97
N ILE A 173 -13.44 10.78 -11.76
CA ILE A 173 -13.98 9.42 -11.76
C ILE A 173 -13.24 8.59 -12.80
N HIS A 174 -12.88 7.37 -12.46
CA HIS A 174 -12.21 6.45 -13.39
C HIS A 174 -13.27 5.70 -14.19
N PRO A 175 -13.06 5.40 -15.49
CA PRO A 175 -13.97 4.52 -16.23
C PRO A 175 -14.03 3.13 -15.58
N ARG A 176 -15.13 2.39 -15.79
CA ARG A 176 -15.23 1.02 -15.27
C ARG A 176 -14.16 0.16 -15.92
N HIS A 177 -13.58 -0.73 -15.12
CA HIS A 177 -12.63 -1.69 -15.67
C HIS A 177 -13.34 -2.64 -16.64
N PRO A 178 -12.82 -2.88 -17.87
CA PRO A 178 -13.48 -3.72 -18.88
C PRO A 178 -13.74 -5.18 -18.48
N LEU A 179 -13.06 -5.67 -17.44
CA LEU A 179 -13.29 -7.02 -16.90
C LEU A 179 -14.55 -7.11 -16.04
N LEU A 180 -15.04 -6.00 -15.47
CA LEU A 180 -16.27 -5.97 -14.68
C LEU A 180 -17.47 -6.01 -15.63
N ARG A 181 -18.33 -7.00 -15.45
CA ARG A 181 -19.58 -7.13 -16.20
C ARG A 181 -20.75 -6.67 -15.36
N SER A 182 -21.76 -6.12 -16.04
CA SER A 182 -23.05 -5.89 -15.39
C SER A 182 -23.62 -7.23 -14.90
N PRO A 183 -24.23 -7.28 -13.70
CA PRO A 183 -24.96 -8.45 -13.23
C PRO A 183 -26.24 -8.73 -14.04
N LYS A 184 -26.79 -7.75 -14.77
CA LYS A 184 -28.07 -7.89 -15.48
C LYS A 184 -27.86 -8.21 -16.95
N ASP A 185 -28.60 -9.20 -17.46
CA ASP A 185 -28.54 -9.66 -18.85
C ASP A 185 -28.99 -8.58 -19.86
N ASP A 186 -29.81 -7.61 -19.42
CA ASP A 186 -30.28 -6.49 -20.23
C ASP A 186 -29.22 -5.38 -20.42
N GLY A 187 -28.05 -5.53 -19.80
CA GLY A 187 -26.95 -4.58 -19.85
C GLY A 187 -27.12 -3.36 -18.94
N THR A 188 -28.23 -3.25 -18.20
CA THR A 188 -28.42 -2.19 -17.22
C THR A 188 -27.62 -2.47 -15.96
N TRP A 189 -27.27 -1.45 -15.21
CA TRP A 189 -26.53 -1.60 -13.96
C TRP A 189 -27.42 -1.43 -12.73
N PRO A 190 -27.05 -2.03 -11.58
CA PRO A 190 -27.59 -1.64 -10.29
C PRO A 190 -27.34 -0.14 -10.05
N VAL A 191 -28.37 0.56 -9.58
CA VAL A 191 -28.31 1.99 -9.28
C VAL A 191 -27.93 2.15 -7.81
N GLY A 192 -26.98 3.03 -7.52
CA GLY A 192 -26.56 3.33 -6.14
C GLY A 192 -25.08 3.66 -6.02
N GLU A 193 -24.60 3.79 -4.80
CA GLU A 193 -23.20 4.10 -4.52
C GLU A 193 -22.30 2.87 -4.69
N VAL A 194 -21.15 3.04 -5.34
CA VAL A 194 -20.19 1.97 -5.64
C VAL A 194 -18.75 2.46 -5.49
N ASP A 195 -17.80 1.55 -5.32
CA ASP A 195 -16.38 1.89 -5.30
C ASP A 195 -15.88 2.33 -6.69
N ASP A 196 -15.14 3.45 -6.75
CA ASP A 196 -14.39 3.91 -7.92
C ASP A 196 -13.00 3.29 -7.95
N VAL A 197 -12.90 2.11 -8.57
CA VAL A 197 -11.64 1.40 -8.75
C VAL A 197 -10.86 1.99 -9.92
N ASP A 198 -9.78 2.69 -9.61
CA ASP A 198 -8.80 3.15 -10.60
C ASP A 198 -8.23 1.99 -11.43
N VAL A 199 -8.40 2.07 -12.75
CA VAL A 199 -7.94 1.09 -13.74
C VAL A 199 -6.41 1.05 -13.87
N ASP A 200 -5.73 2.16 -13.56
CA ASP A 200 -4.28 2.26 -13.66
C ASP A 200 -3.59 1.40 -12.58
N LYS A 201 -4.34 0.94 -11.56
CA LYS A 201 -3.87 -0.06 -10.60
C LYS A 201 -3.47 -1.38 -11.25
N GLU A 202 -3.96 -1.71 -12.45
CA GLU A 202 -3.50 -2.89 -13.21
C GLU A 202 -2.01 -2.79 -13.55
N GLU A 203 -1.49 -1.58 -13.79
CA GLU A 203 -0.12 -1.35 -14.26
C GLU A 203 0.93 -1.89 -13.29
N ILE A 204 0.61 -1.98 -11.99
CA ILE A 204 1.48 -2.62 -11.01
C ILE A 204 1.76 -4.08 -11.36
N PHE A 205 0.76 -4.85 -11.81
CA PHE A 205 0.92 -6.27 -12.11
C PHE A 205 1.79 -6.47 -13.35
N SER A 206 1.63 -5.59 -14.34
CA SER A 206 2.52 -5.53 -15.49
C SER A 206 3.95 -5.20 -15.07
N ALA A 207 4.17 -4.13 -14.30
CA ALA A 207 5.51 -3.72 -13.85
C ALA A 207 6.21 -4.77 -12.97
N LEU A 208 5.45 -5.50 -12.16
CA LEU A 208 5.96 -6.60 -11.33
C LEU A 208 6.40 -7.80 -12.16
N THR A 209 5.76 -8.06 -13.30
CA THR A 209 6.01 -9.25 -14.12
C THR A 209 6.83 -8.96 -15.38
N GLU A 210 7.10 -7.69 -15.67
CA GLU A 210 7.99 -7.21 -16.73
C GLU A 210 9.47 -7.53 -16.43
N CYS A 211 9.79 -8.82 -16.53
CA CYS A 211 11.13 -9.38 -16.51
C CYS A 211 11.18 -10.70 -17.28
N SER A 212 12.32 -11.00 -17.88
CA SER A 212 12.61 -12.26 -18.59
C SER A 212 12.42 -13.52 -17.72
N HIS A 213 12.81 -13.42 -16.45
CA HIS A 213 12.78 -14.46 -15.42
C HIS A 213 12.84 -13.75 -14.06
N GLY A 214 12.20 -14.28 -13.02
CA GLY A 214 12.22 -13.67 -11.71
C GLY A 214 11.84 -14.63 -10.59
N SER A 215 12.24 -14.28 -9.36
CA SER A 215 11.81 -14.99 -8.17
C SER A 215 10.30 -14.84 -7.98
N LYS A 216 9.67 -15.86 -7.36
CA LYS A 216 8.29 -15.76 -6.88
C LYS A 216 8.16 -14.51 -6.01
N LEU A 217 7.14 -13.70 -6.31
CA LEU A 217 6.89 -12.44 -5.62
C LEU A 217 5.58 -12.52 -4.85
N ASN A 218 5.63 -12.12 -3.59
CA ASN A 218 4.47 -11.91 -2.72
C ASN A 218 4.14 -10.41 -2.72
N LEU A 219 2.95 -10.09 -3.20
CA LEU A 219 2.34 -8.77 -3.08
C LEU A 219 1.44 -8.78 -1.83
N HIS A 220 1.92 -8.13 -0.78
CA HIS A 220 1.24 -7.94 0.49
C HIS A 220 0.32 -6.72 0.38
N VAL A 221 -0.98 -6.95 0.38
CA VAL A 221 -2.02 -5.93 0.20
C VAL A 221 -2.65 -5.68 1.56
N ARG A 222 -2.33 -4.52 2.15
CA ARG A 222 -2.83 -4.12 3.46
C ARG A 222 -4.04 -3.23 3.29
N TYR A 223 -5.23 -3.73 3.56
CA TYR A 223 -6.42 -2.88 3.54
C TYR A 223 -6.46 -2.02 4.82
N VAL A 224 -6.32 -0.71 4.63
CA VAL A 224 -6.31 0.32 5.68
C VAL A 224 -7.57 1.17 5.54
N GLY A 225 -8.72 0.50 5.65
CA GLY A 225 -10.06 1.09 5.64
C GLY A 225 -10.98 0.33 6.59
N GLY A 226 -12.21 0.79 6.71
CA GLY A 226 -13.25 0.08 7.43
C GLY A 226 -13.73 -1.15 6.65
N GLY A 227 -14.03 -2.22 7.39
CA GLY A 227 -14.81 -3.35 6.90
C GLY A 227 -13.99 -4.43 6.21
N LEU A 228 -14.72 -5.36 5.60
CA LEU A 228 -14.17 -6.50 4.88
C LEU A 228 -14.82 -6.59 3.49
N PRO A 229 -14.08 -7.00 2.46
CA PRO A 229 -14.59 -6.96 1.09
C PRO A 229 -15.83 -7.83 0.89
N GLY A 230 -16.91 -7.18 0.43
CA GLY A 230 -18.25 -7.75 0.20
C GLY A 230 -18.98 -8.19 1.46
N CYS A 231 -18.52 -7.79 2.64
CA CYS A 231 -19.09 -8.21 3.91
C CYS A 231 -19.89 -7.07 4.54
N PHE A 232 -21.03 -7.43 5.10
CA PHE A 232 -21.96 -6.50 5.71
C PHE A 232 -22.36 -7.01 7.09
N GLU A 233 -22.24 -6.15 8.11
CA GLU A 233 -22.97 -6.35 9.36
C GLU A 233 -24.47 -6.21 9.10
N ASP A 234 -25.30 -6.68 10.05
CA ASP A 234 -26.76 -6.65 9.92
C ASP A 234 -27.24 -5.25 9.49
N PRO A 235 -27.86 -5.12 8.30
CA PRO A 235 -28.32 -3.81 7.81
C PRO A 235 -29.46 -3.22 8.64
N GLU A 236 -30.13 -4.02 9.47
CA GLU A 236 -31.11 -3.53 10.44
C GLU A 236 -30.45 -2.95 11.70
N ASP A 237 -29.14 -3.14 11.90
CA ASP A 237 -28.38 -2.46 12.94
C ASP A 237 -28.14 -1.00 12.52
N GLU A 238 -29.01 -0.10 12.98
CA GLU A 238 -28.98 1.34 12.71
C GLU A 238 -27.75 2.07 13.30
N ASN A 239 -26.76 1.37 13.85
CA ASN A 239 -25.51 2.01 14.27
C ASN A 239 -24.88 2.76 13.08
N GLU A 240 -24.79 4.09 13.22
CA GLU A 240 -24.42 5.08 12.21
C GLU A 240 -23.06 4.86 11.51
N ALA A 241 -22.25 3.88 11.94
CA ALA A 241 -20.92 3.61 11.39
C ALA A 241 -20.88 2.52 10.29
N ASN A 242 -22.01 1.87 9.97
CA ASN A 242 -22.02 0.78 8.99
C ASN A 242 -21.60 1.21 7.58
N GLU A 243 -21.92 2.44 7.19
CA GLU A 243 -21.52 3.00 5.91
C GLU A 243 -19.99 3.08 5.75
N ASP A 244 -19.25 3.40 6.82
CA ASP A 244 -17.78 3.46 6.80
C ASP A 244 -17.12 2.08 6.59
N TYR A 245 -17.86 1.01 6.85
CA TYR A 245 -17.40 -0.37 6.67
C TYR A 245 -17.72 -0.95 5.28
N TYR A 246 -18.39 -0.21 4.38
CA TYR A 246 -18.59 -0.69 3.01
C TYR A 246 -17.26 -0.76 2.24
N PHE A 247 -16.96 -1.95 1.75
CA PHE A 247 -15.89 -2.23 0.78
C PHE A 247 -16.39 -3.29 -0.21
N SER A 248 -16.45 -2.98 -1.50
CA SER A 248 -16.94 -3.90 -2.52
C SER A 248 -15.97 -5.06 -2.82
N MET A 249 -16.45 -6.05 -3.57
CA MET A 249 -15.63 -7.15 -4.11
C MET A 249 -14.91 -6.80 -5.42
N ASP A 250 -15.14 -5.60 -5.98
CA ASP A 250 -14.63 -5.22 -7.30
C ASP A 250 -13.10 -5.21 -7.33
N LEU A 251 -12.45 -4.47 -6.42
CA LEU A 251 -11.00 -4.40 -6.38
C LEU A 251 -10.36 -5.77 -6.06
N PRO A 252 -10.80 -6.54 -5.05
CA PRO A 252 -10.28 -7.89 -4.83
C PRO A 252 -10.41 -8.82 -6.04
N ASN A 253 -11.55 -8.80 -6.74
CA ASN A 253 -11.76 -9.61 -7.93
C ASN A 253 -10.86 -9.14 -9.08
N LEU A 254 -10.75 -7.84 -9.32
CA LEU A 254 -9.84 -7.30 -10.34
C LEU A 254 -8.39 -7.67 -10.06
N MET A 255 -7.93 -7.54 -8.81
CA MET A 255 -6.57 -7.92 -8.43
C MET A 255 -6.28 -9.41 -8.64
N GLU A 256 -7.23 -10.30 -8.34
CA GLU A 256 -7.05 -11.72 -8.62
C GLU A 256 -7.03 -12.02 -10.13
N ALA A 257 -7.84 -11.30 -10.92
CA ALA A 257 -7.84 -11.42 -12.37
C ALA A 257 -6.52 -10.92 -12.98
N TRP A 258 -6.02 -9.76 -12.55
CA TRP A 258 -4.73 -9.24 -12.96
C TRP A 258 -3.60 -10.19 -12.52
N ARG A 259 -3.62 -10.67 -11.27
CA ARG A 259 -2.66 -11.70 -10.81
C ARG A 259 -2.68 -12.92 -11.73
N ALA A 260 -3.85 -13.46 -12.07
CA ALA A 260 -3.97 -14.62 -12.94
C ALA A 260 -3.45 -14.35 -14.37
N ASN A 261 -3.71 -13.16 -14.91
CA ASN A 261 -3.29 -12.77 -16.26
C ASN A 261 -1.77 -12.55 -16.37
N TYR A 262 -1.17 -11.89 -15.39
CA TYR A 262 0.25 -11.49 -15.42
C TYR A 262 1.19 -12.54 -14.79
N SER A 263 0.71 -13.36 -13.85
CA SER A 263 1.53 -14.39 -13.21
C SER A 263 1.79 -15.57 -14.14
N ASN A 264 3.06 -15.82 -14.48
CA ASN A 264 3.48 -16.94 -15.31
C ASN A 264 4.54 -17.79 -14.57
N PRO A 265 4.29 -19.07 -14.25
CA PRO A 265 5.27 -19.93 -13.56
C PRO A 265 6.63 -20.06 -14.24
N GLU A 266 6.69 -19.95 -15.57
CA GLU A 266 7.94 -20.04 -16.35
C GLU A 266 8.75 -18.74 -16.36
N ARG A 267 8.08 -17.60 -16.14
CA ARG A 267 8.72 -16.27 -16.09
C ARG A 267 8.83 -15.75 -14.67
N ARG A 268 7.69 -15.50 -14.04
CA ARG A 268 7.56 -15.03 -12.67
C ARG A 268 6.17 -15.32 -12.13
N GLN A 269 6.11 -15.99 -10.98
CA GLN A 269 4.87 -16.18 -10.24
C GLN A 269 4.63 -15.00 -9.30
N VAL A 270 3.39 -14.49 -9.30
CA VAL A 270 2.91 -13.47 -8.34
C VAL A 270 1.83 -14.08 -7.47
N GLU A 271 1.98 -13.93 -6.15
CA GLU A 271 1.01 -14.28 -5.14
C GLU A 271 0.52 -13.01 -4.44
N VAL A 272 -0.79 -12.89 -4.26
CA VAL A 272 -1.42 -11.75 -3.58
C VAL A 272 -1.91 -12.20 -2.22
N LEU A 273 -1.44 -11.55 -1.16
CA LEU A 273 -1.80 -11.82 0.22
C LEU A 273 -2.50 -10.59 0.78
N TRP A 274 -3.72 -10.77 1.26
CA TRP A 274 -4.52 -9.72 1.86
C TRP A 274 -4.33 -9.69 3.37
N TYR A 275 -4.26 -8.47 3.91
CA TYR A 275 -4.25 -8.20 5.33
C TYR A 275 -5.39 -7.25 5.64
N PHE A 276 -6.27 -7.68 6.54
CA PHE A 276 -7.38 -6.88 7.05
C PHE A 276 -7.22 -6.66 8.54
N TRP A 277 -7.87 -5.62 9.06
CA TRP A 277 -7.92 -5.32 10.48
C TRP A 277 -9.36 -5.04 10.86
N GLY A 278 -9.78 -5.55 12.01
CA GLY A 278 -11.07 -5.24 12.61
C GLY A 278 -10.95 -5.13 14.13
N PRO A 279 -11.93 -4.48 14.79
CA PRO A 279 -11.95 -4.41 16.23
C PRO A 279 -12.21 -5.79 16.86
N ILE A 280 -11.73 -5.96 18.08
CA ILE A 280 -12.21 -7.00 19.00
C ILE A 280 -13.14 -6.29 19.98
N ARG A 281 -14.41 -6.71 20.03
CA ARG A 281 -15.45 -6.11 20.87
C ARG A 281 -15.23 -6.43 22.35
N ASP A 282 -15.93 -5.71 23.22
CA ASP A 282 -15.82 -5.87 24.68
C ASP A 282 -16.25 -7.27 25.16
N ASP A 283 -17.11 -7.95 24.41
CA ASP A 283 -17.54 -9.33 24.64
C ASP A 283 -16.60 -10.38 24.02
N ASP A 284 -15.40 -9.96 23.61
CA ASP A 284 -14.37 -10.76 22.93
C ASP A 284 -14.74 -11.29 21.53
N ARG A 285 -15.91 -10.91 20.99
CA ARG A 285 -16.22 -11.19 19.58
C ARG A 285 -15.31 -10.39 18.66
N THR A 286 -14.87 -11.06 17.60
CA THR A 286 -14.01 -10.49 16.57
C THR A 286 -14.81 -10.19 15.30
N VAL A 287 -14.21 -9.43 14.38
CA VAL A 287 -14.80 -9.22 13.04
C VAL A 287 -15.08 -10.53 12.29
N LEU A 288 -14.30 -11.59 12.53
CA LEU A 288 -14.52 -12.90 11.91
C LEU A 288 -15.70 -13.68 12.51
N ASP A 289 -16.06 -13.43 13.76
CA ASP A 289 -17.25 -14.03 14.37
C ASP A 289 -18.54 -13.44 13.80
N ILE A 290 -18.46 -12.22 13.25
CA ILE A 290 -19.60 -11.46 12.74
C ILE A 290 -19.80 -11.70 11.24
N VAL A 291 -18.74 -11.51 10.45
CA VAL A 291 -18.82 -11.57 8.97
C VAL A 291 -17.85 -12.57 8.34
N GLY A 292 -17.20 -13.44 9.14
CA GLY A 292 -16.20 -14.37 8.62
C GLY A 292 -16.76 -15.38 7.62
N ASP A 293 -18.01 -15.82 7.77
CA ASP A 293 -18.66 -16.72 6.81
C ASP A 293 -18.93 -16.03 5.48
N GLN A 294 -19.43 -14.78 5.50
CA GLN A 294 -19.58 -13.97 4.29
C GLN A 294 -18.23 -13.79 3.58
N LEU A 295 -17.16 -13.50 4.33
CA LEU A 295 -15.82 -13.33 3.74
C LEU A 295 -15.36 -14.62 3.04
N ARG A 296 -15.63 -15.79 3.64
CA ARG A 296 -15.35 -17.09 3.01
C ARG A 296 -16.21 -17.29 1.78
N GLU A 297 -17.51 -17.03 1.83
CA GLU A 297 -18.44 -17.15 0.70
C GLU A 297 -18.06 -16.25 -0.47
N ASN A 298 -17.60 -15.04 -0.19
CA ASN A 298 -17.01 -14.09 -1.15
C ASN A 298 -15.69 -14.59 -1.76
N GLY A 299 -15.23 -15.77 -1.37
CA GLY A 299 -14.13 -16.47 -2.01
C GLY A 299 -12.77 -16.17 -1.39
N PHE A 300 -12.70 -15.67 -0.15
CA PHE A 300 -11.44 -15.61 0.57
C PHE A 300 -11.14 -16.91 1.31
N GLU A 301 -9.87 -17.29 1.31
CA GLU A 301 -9.28 -18.29 2.17
C GLU A 301 -8.59 -17.58 3.33
N ILE A 302 -9.03 -17.82 4.56
CA ILE A 302 -8.41 -17.25 5.77
C ILE A 302 -7.20 -18.12 6.11
N LEU A 303 -6.02 -17.52 6.06
CA LEU A 303 -4.74 -18.19 6.28
C LEU A 303 -4.30 -18.15 7.74
N GLY A 304 -4.81 -17.18 8.50
CA GLY A 304 -4.55 -17.06 9.93
C GLY A 304 -4.96 -15.70 10.47
N GLU A 305 -4.89 -15.58 11.78
CA GLU A 305 -5.27 -14.38 12.51
C GLU A 305 -4.23 -14.02 13.57
N THR A 306 -4.18 -12.76 13.95
CA THR A 306 -3.29 -12.26 14.99
C THR A 306 -4.01 -11.21 15.79
N ARG A 307 -4.21 -11.48 17.08
CA ARG A 307 -4.76 -10.51 18.03
C ARG A 307 -3.65 -9.55 18.46
N ALA A 308 -3.96 -8.27 18.53
CA ALA A 308 -3.07 -7.22 19.03
C ALA A 308 -3.84 -6.33 20.00
N GLU A 309 -3.12 -5.80 20.98
CA GLU A 309 -3.65 -4.92 22.00
C GLU A 309 -2.66 -3.76 22.18
N ASP A 310 -3.13 -2.55 21.96
CA ASP A 310 -2.33 -1.33 22.03
C ASP A 310 -3.04 -0.31 22.92
N VAL A 311 -2.28 0.44 23.72
CA VAL A 311 -2.81 1.56 24.51
C VAL A 311 -2.64 2.83 23.68
N VAL A 312 -3.76 3.42 23.26
CA VAL A 312 -3.80 4.57 22.36
C VAL A 312 -4.48 5.76 23.04
N GLU A 313 -4.06 6.97 22.67
CA GLU A 313 -4.68 8.20 23.15
C GLU A 313 -5.94 8.51 22.33
N SER A 314 -7.01 8.94 22.99
CA SER A 314 -8.24 9.37 22.35
C SER A 314 -8.05 10.69 21.63
N LEU A 315 -8.41 10.69 20.34
CA LEU A 315 -8.41 11.90 19.51
C LEU A 315 -9.57 12.83 19.88
N VAL A 316 -10.69 12.28 20.33
CA VAL A 316 -11.87 13.04 20.77
C VAL A 316 -11.64 13.65 22.16
N SER A 317 -10.82 13.00 22.98
CA SER A 317 -10.50 13.46 24.33
C SER A 317 -9.01 13.30 24.61
N PRO A 318 -8.16 14.22 24.09
CA PRO A 318 -6.72 14.18 24.31
C PRO A 318 -6.38 14.09 25.80
N GLY A 319 -5.36 13.29 26.14
CA GLY A 319 -4.97 12.93 27.50
C GLY A 319 -5.68 11.68 28.04
N ASN A 320 -6.81 11.26 27.46
CA ASN A 320 -7.45 10.00 27.82
C ASN A 320 -6.85 8.86 27.00
N TRP A 321 -6.42 7.80 27.69
CA TRP A 321 -5.84 6.61 27.09
C TRP A 321 -6.84 5.46 27.19
N PHE A 322 -6.97 4.69 26.12
CA PHE A 322 -7.81 3.50 26.11
C PHE A 322 -7.08 2.35 25.43
N THR A 323 -7.47 1.13 25.78
CA THR A 323 -6.95 -0.09 25.19
C THR A 323 -7.70 -0.39 23.90
N GLN A 324 -7.01 -0.29 22.76
CA GLN A 324 -7.53 -0.71 21.47
C GLN A 324 -7.15 -2.17 21.22
N ARG A 325 -8.16 -3.02 21.05
CA ARG A 325 -7.99 -4.44 20.74
C ARG A 325 -8.32 -4.66 19.26
N THR A 326 -7.39 -5.25 18.51
CA THR A 326 -7.55 -5.46 17.06
C THR A 326 -7.27 -6.90 16.67
N LEU A 327 -8.00 -7.38 15.67
CA LEU A 327 -7.73 -8.64 15.00
C LEU A 327 -7.17 -8.33 13.61
N LYS A 328 -5.93 -8.76 13.36
CA LYS A 328 -5.36 -8.81 12.02
C LYS A 328 -5.75 -10.15 11.37
N VAL A 329 -6.35 -10.10 10.19
CA VAL A 329 -6.72 -11.27 9.41
C VAL A 329 -5.81 -11.37 8.19
N ASN A 330 -5.15 -12.51 8.02
CA ASN A 330 -4.37 -12.83 6.83
C ASN A 330 -5.25 -13.68 5.91
N ALA A 331 -5.42 -13.28 4.66
CA ALA A 331 -6.29 -13.98 3.73
C ALA A 331 -5.71 -14.02 2.32
N LYS A 332 -6.27 -14.89 1.50
CA LYS A 332 -5.96 -15.00 0.07
C LYS A 332 -7.25 -15.12 -0.72
N ARG A 333 -7.33 -14.41 -1.85
CA ARG A 333 -8.46 -14.56 -2.75
C ARG A 333 -8.33 -15.90 -3.49
N ARG A 334 -9.39 -16.73 -3.45
CA ARG A 334 -9.47 -17.95 -4.26
C ARG A 334 -9.50 -17.59 -5.74
N PRO A 335 -8.96 -18.45 -6.63
CA PRO A 335 -9.05 -18.24 -8.07
C PRO A 335 -10.49 -17.98 -8.51
N LEU A 336 -10.67 -17.01 -9.39
CA LEU A 336 -11.99 -16.67 -9.92
C LEU A 336 -12.48 -17.76 -10.87
N SER A 337 -13.78 -18.04 -10.80
CA SER A 337 -14.48 -18.91 -11.73
C SER A 337 -15.53 -18.12 -12.50
N GLY A 338 -15.45 -18.11 -13.83
CA GLY A 338 -16.42 -17.42 -14.68
C GLY A 338 -16.16 -15.92 -14.83
N PRO A 339 -17.14 -15.16 -15.34
CA PRO A 339 -17.02 -13.71 -15.51
C PRO A 339 -16.94 -12.99 -14.16
N ILE A 340 -16.26 -11.84 -14.13
CA ILE A 340 -16.23 -10.98 -12.96
C ILE A 340 -17.48 -10.11 -12.98
N ILE A 341 -18.42 -10.44 -12.10
CA ILE A 341 -19.63 -9.66 -11.92
C ILE A 341 -19.34 -8.52 -10.94
N HIS A 342 -19.84 -7.33 -11.27
CA HIS A 342 -19.77 -6.18 -10.38
C HIS A 342 -20.53 -6.43 -9.08
N SER A 343 -19.99 -5.92 -7.98
CA SER A 343 -20.62 -5.97 -6.67
C SER A 343 -21.91 -5.16 -6.66
N GLU A 344 -22.85 -5.55 -5.80
CA GLU A 344 -24.02 -4.70 -5.55
C GLU A 344 -23.61 -3.35 -4.93
N PRO A 345 -24.42 -2.30 -5.14
CA PRO A 345 -24.20 -1.00 -4.51
C PRO A 345 -24.16 -1.09 -2.99
N ASN A 346 -23.63 -0.04 -2.36
CA ASN A 346 -23.58 0.12 -0.92
C ASN A 346 -24.98 0.00 -0.30
N VAL A 347 -25.19 -1.07 0.45
CA VAL A 347 -26.47 -1.41 1.10
C VAL A 347 -26.84 -0.45 2.22
N TYR A 348 -25.85 0.23 2.80
CA TYR A 348 -26.05 1.21 3.86
C TYR A 348 -26.31 2.62 3.33
N ASN A 349 -26.21 2.81 2.01
CA ASN A 349 -26.29 4.13 1.43
C ASN A 349 -27.71 4.70 1.51
N THR A 350 -27.86 5.80 2.24
CA THR A 350 -29.07 6.64 2.24
C THR A 350 -28.97 7.81 1.24
N SER A 351 -27.80 7.99 0.61
CA SER A 351 -27.55 9.09 -0.32
C SER A 351 -28.39 8.96 -1.59
N ARG A 352 -29.02 10.09 -1.95
CA ARG A 352 -29.82 10.25 -3.16
C ARG A 352 -28.93 10.43 -4.39
N ALA A 353 -29.50 10.20 -5.56
CA ALA A 353 -28.79 10.51 -6.79
C ALA A 353 -28.43 11.99 -6.84
N LEU A 354 -27.21 12.31 -7.30
CA LEU A 354 -26.73 13.68 -7.43
C LEU A 354 -27.59 14.51 -8.41
N ALA A 355 -28.19 13.87 -9.41
CA ALA A 355 -29.20 14.48 -10.25
C ALA A 355 -30.40 14.99 -9.42
N ASP A 356 -30.96 14.14 -8.56
CA ASP A 356 -32.10 14.50 -7.71
C ASP A 356 -31.74 15.63 -6.74
N ILE A 357 -30.53 15.62 -6.18
CA ILE A 357 -30.04 16.67 -5.29
C ILE A 357 -29.95 18.01 -6.05
N ARG A 358 -29.46 18.01 -7.29
CA ARG A 358 -29.40 19.22 -8.12
C ARG A 358 -30.78 19.72 -8.53
N GLU A 359 -31.68 18.83 -8.91
CA GLU A 359 -33.05 19.19 -9.29
C GLU A 359 -33.78 19.82 -8.11
N GLU A 360 -33.65 19.26 -6.91
CA GLU A 360 -34.22 19.83 -5.69
C GLU A 360 -33.57 21.18 -5.35
N LYS A 361 -32.25 21.28 -5.47
CA LYS A 361 -31.55 22.56 -5.25
C LYS A 361 -32.05 23.64 -6.20
N GLN A 362 -32.24 23.31 -7.47
CA GLN A 362 -32.77 24.24 -8.46
C GLN A 362 -34.24 24.60 -8.16
N PHE A 363 -35.06 23.61 -7.81
CA PHE A 363 -36.44 23.84 -7.38
C PHE A 363 -36.52 24.79 -6.19
N ASN A 364 -35.66 24.60 -5.19
CA ASN A 364 -35.58 25.47 -4.02
C ASN A 364 -35.19 26.90 -4.41
N ILE A 365 -34.24 27.08 -5.33
CA ILE A 365 -33.88 28.41 -5.86
C ILE A 365 -35.07 29.06 -6.57
N ASP A 366 -35.73 28.33 -7.48
CA ASP A 366 -36.83 28.86 -8.30
C ASP A 366 -38.05 29.29 -7.47
N HIS A 367 -38.23 28.72 -6.27
CA HIS A 367 -39.34 29.01 -5.37
C HIS A 367 -38.95 29.85 -4.14
N GLY A 368 -37.71 30.35 -4.08
CA GLY A 368 -37.24 31.21 -2.98
C GLY A 368 -37.00 30.48 -1.65
N PHE A 369 -36.74 29.17 -1.70
CA PHE A 369 -36.39 28.31 -0.56
C PHE A 369 -34.86 28.08 -0.45
N GLU A 370 -34.05 29.05 -0.86
CA GLU A 370 -32.58 28.91 -0.93
C GLU A 370 -31.94 28.49 0.40
N ALA A 371 -32.52 28.90 1.53
CA ALA A 371 -32.07 28.52 2.87
C ALA A 371 -32.20 27.01 3.17
N LEU A 372 -33.08 26.29 2.47
CA LEU A 372 -33.19 24.84 2.63
C LEU A 372 -32.04 24.08 1.97
N ASN A 373 -31.30 24.71 1.07
CA ASN A 373 -30.13 24.10 0.42
C ASN A 373 -28.90 24.00 1.35
N GLU A 374 -28.94 24.60 2.55
CA GLU A 374 -27.89 24.40 3.56
C GLU A 374 -27.99 23.03 4.24
N TYR A 375 -29.11 22.31 4.05
CA TYR A 375 -29.39 21.01 4.65
C TYR A 375 -29.42 19.85 3.64
N LEU A 376 -29.11 20.13 2.37
CA LEU A 376 -28.99 19.17 1.26
C LEU A 376 -27.50 19.01 0.90
#